data_AF-A0A533VBF0-F1
#
_entry.id   AF-A0A533VBF0-F1
#
_cell.length_a   1.000
_cell.length_b   1.000
_cell.length_c   1.000
_cell.angle_alpha   90.00
_cell.angle_beta   90.00
_cell.angle_gamma   90.00
#
_symmetry.space_group_name_H-M   'P 1'
#
loop_
_entity.id
_entity.type
_entity.pdbx_description
1 polymer ?
#
loop_
_entity_poly.entity_id
_entity_poly.type
_entity_poly.pdbx_seq_one_letter_code
_entity_poly.pdbx_strand_id
1 'polypeptide(L)'
;MVKDATNMPVVEFPIEDINKLFPDYGQDKIVDMLPFIGLDIEYRDDKIIRLEYSPNRPDFSTFYGISRALKGLLGKEIGLPKFQVIENKKNLIKVDKSVSIVRPFIAAIVAKGRQLDNKMIKQIVSMQEDLHNGIGGRRSKASIGFHNLDKIGFPLDYTTSSDNLSFIPLDHKSSLRLDQILSETESGQKFGDLLKKSIYPILKDSKKSIISFPPIINSEFTRIKDKVDNLLVEVTGIDKKTVYNVLAYIMTTLAEIGFTLESVFVKYYGDNNLSFNSSTNTILENVKIDYINKILGLALSEKEIIDCLRKSRLDASVVDRGRINCIIPNYRIDIFSPIDIVEEVAIGYGLYNLEPSLPEYTLFGNKSRQNYFFEKIRQALIGMGFIENINFILSNKDIHYKKMKIDKFDFFTINNSKSDEHDVIRKSLLPSLLFSLSKNIHEEYPQKLFEIGQVFVTDNNKFERWNLCCVSVFNGVTYSQIKAVLQTLMEICFGIKFETRPSENSSFITGRCADIVYKEKIIGAIGEISPLLIDGFKIKMPIAAFELDLTELLQI
;
A
#
# COMPACT_ATOMS: atom_id res chain seq x y z
N MET A 1 3.19 13.45 -11.13
CA MET A 1 3.03 13.60 -9.66
C MET A 1 2.68 12.25 -9.05
N VAL A 2 3.69 11.45 -8.68
CA VAL A 2 3.53 10.39 -7.67
C VAL A 2 4.77 10.48 -6.80
N LYS A 3 4.76 11.45 -5.88
CA LYS A 3 5.69 11.51 -4.74
C LYS A 3 5.23 10.58 -3.60
N ASP A 4 4.02 10.03 -3.70
CA ASP A 4 3.43 9.18 -2.67
C ASP A 4 3.43 7.72 -3.10
N ALA A 5 4.61 7.15 -3.34
CA ALA A 5 4.76 5.76 -2.91
C ALA A 5 4.51 5.81 -1.40
N THR A 6 3.50 5.11 -0.93
CA THR A 6 3.05 5.16 0.47
C THR A 6 4.21 4.80 1.38
N ASN A 7 5.00 5.79 1.81
CA ASN A 7 5.79 5.66 3.03
C ASN A 7 4.80 5.22 4.09
N MET A 8 5.10 4.11 4.75
CA MET A 8 4.31 3.76 5.92
C MET A 8 4.35 4.93 6.90
N PRO A 9 3.24 5.17 7.61
CA PRO A 9 3.17 6.29 8.53
C PRO A 9 4.14 6.07 9.69
N VAL A 10 4.75 7.17 10.13
CA VAL A 10 5.78 7.18 11.17
C VAL A 10 5.33 8.09 12.29
N VAL A 11 5.46 7.62 13.52
CA VAL A 11 5.16 8.39 14.73
C VAL A 11 6.42 8.54 15.59
N GLU A 12 6.56 9.72 16.20
CA GLU A 12 7.60 9.97 17.20
C GLU A 12 7.10 9.56 18.59
N PHE A 13 7.91 8.76 19.28
CA PHE A 13 7.66 8.22 20.61
C PHE A 13 8.74 8.75 21.57
N PRO A 14 8.46 9.81 22.37
CA PRO A 14 9.46 10.43 23.23
C PRO A 14 9.86 9.53 24.41
N ILE A 15 11.16 9.31 24.60
CA ILE A 15 11.70 8.41 25.64
C ILE A 15 11.36 8.88 27.06
N GLU A 16 11.35 10.20 27.28
CA GLU A 16 10.96 10.78 28.56
C GLU A 16 9.53 10.37 28.97
N ASP A 17 8.61 10.35 28.00
CA ASP A 17 7.21 10.03 28.25
C ASP A 17 7.01 8.52 28.41
N ILE A 18 7.79 7.69 27.72
CA ILE A 18 7.87 6.23 27.94
C ILE A 18 8.25 5.93 29.39
N ASN A 19 9.34 6.54 29.86
CA ASN A 19 9.85 6.30 31.22
C ASN A 19 8.85 6.74 32.29
N LYS A 20 8.07 7.80 32.03
CA LYS A 20 6.97 8.23 32.93
C LYS A 20 5.79 7.26 32.95
N LEU A 21 5.43 6.67 31.82
CA LEU A 21 4.32 5.71 31.74
C LEU A 21 4.69 4.33 32.27
N PHE A 22 5.94 3.92 32.09
CA PHE A 22 6.44 2.59 32.41
C PHE A 22 7.66 2.63 33.36
N PRO A 23 7.57 3.31 34.53
CA PRO A 23 8.71 3.46 35.45
C PRO A 23 9.23 2.13 36.01
N ASP A 24 8.38 1.09 36.00
CA ASP A 24 8.69 -0.25 36.51
C ASP A 24 9.46 -1.13 35.50
N TYR A 25 9.70 -0.63 34.29
CA TYR A 25 10.32 -1.39 33.20
C TYR A 25 11.56 -0.65 32.70
N GLY A 26 12.64 -1.40 32.46
CA GLY A 26 13.82 -0.86 31.79
C GLY A 26 13.47 -0.42 30.37
N GLN A 27 14.05 0.69 29.92
CA GLN A 27 13.78 1.25 28.60
C GLN A 27 13.99 0.21 27.49
N ASP A 28 15.07 -0.56 27.53
CA ASP A 28 15.36 -1.57 26.50
C ASP A 28 14.28 -2.65 26.44
N LYS A 29 13.75 -3.08 27.59
CA LYS A 29 12.62 -4.02 27.62
C LYS A 29 11.37 -3.46 26.94
N ILE A 30 11.11 -2.15 27.02
CA ILE A 30 9.96 -1.54 26.33
C ILE A 30 10.22 -1.51 24.83
N VAL A 31 11.44 -1.12 24.43
CA VAL A 31 11.85 -1.06 23.02
C VAL A 31 11.77 -2.43 22.36
N ASP A 32 12.24 -3.47 23.03
CA ASP A 32 12.20 -4.86 22.56
C ASP A 32 10.75 -5.37 22.39
N MET A 33 9.78 -4.74 23.05
CA MET A 33 8.36 -5.11 22.97
C MET A 33 7.61 -4.44 21.81
N LEU A 34 8.15 -3.36 21.23
CA LEU A 34 7.51 -2.61 20.15
C LEU A 34 7.27 -3.47 18.88
N PRO A 35 8.24 -4.29 18.41
CA PRO A 35 8.01 -5.16 17.25
C PRO A 35 6.88 -6.18 17.49
N PHE A 36 6.70 -6.65 18.72
CA PHE A 36 5.67 -7.64 19.05
C PHE A 36 4.24 -7.10 19.03
N ILE A 37 4.05 -5.78 18.97
CA ILE A 37 2.76 -5.15 18.70
C ILE A 37 2.63 -4.64 17.25
N GLY A 38 3.56 -5.02 16.36
CA GLY A 38 3.52 -4.70 14.94
C GLY A 38 4.09 -3.31 14.59
N LEU A 39 5.10 -2.85 15.35
CA LEU A 39 5.79 -1.57 15.11
C LEU A 39 7.24 -1.82 14.71
N ASP A 40 7.68 -1.19 13.62
CA ASP A 40 9.08 -1.24 13.18
C ASP A 40 9.83 0.00 13.67
N ILE A 41 11.05 -0.21 14.19
CA ILE A 41 11.88 0.87 14.71
C ILE A 41 12.73 1.43 13.55
N GLU A 42 12.35 2.58 13.00
CA GLU A 42 13.13 3.25 11.95
C GLU A 42 14.42 3.88 12.52
N TYR A 43 14.30 4.48 13.70
CA TYR A 43 15.36 5.30 14.29
C TYR A 43 15.17 5.43 15.80
N ARG A 44 16.28 5.46 16.54
CA ARG A 44 16.33 5.68 17.99
C ARG A 44 17.53 6.54 18.34
N ASP A 45 17.32 7.57 19.16
CA ASP A 45 18.37 8.29 19.88
C ASP A 45 18.04 8.42 21.38
N ASP A 46 18.74 9.27 22.11
CA ASP A 46 18.53 9.46 23.55
C ASP A 46 17.22 10.17 23.91
N LYS A 47 16.53 10.78 22.93
CA LYS A 47 15.32 11.59 23.14
C LYS A 47 14.07 10.97 22.54
N ILE A 48 14.17 10.38 21.35
CA ILE A 48 13.03 9.92 20.57
C ILE A 48 13.27 8.54 19.95
N ILE A 49 12.17 7.81 19.77
CA ILE A 49 12.09 6.63 18.91
C ILE A 49 11.12 6.95 17.79
N ARG A 50 11.50 6.69 16.54
CA ARG A 50 10.62 6.78 15.38
C ARG A 50 10.11 5.40 15.04
N LEU A 51 8.79 5.26 15.02
CA LEU A 51 8.11 3.99 14.85
C LEU A 51 7.27 4.03 13.59
N GLU A 52 7.55 3.12 12.69
CA GLU A 52 6.70 2.79 11.56
C GLU A 52 5.54 1.92 12.05
N TYR A 53 4.33 2.18 11.57
CA TYR A 53 3.18 1.36 11.92
C TYR A 53 2.32 1.05 10.71
N SER A 54 1.65 -0.11 10.76
CA SER A 54 0.80 -0.53 9.66
C SER A 54 -0.47 0.35 9.55
N PRO A 55 -0.85 0.81 8.35
CA PRO A 55 -2.05 1.64 8.14
C PRO A 55 -3.39 1.00 8.59
N ASN A 56 -3.45 -0.32 8.81
CA ASN A 56 -4.61 -1.00 9.37
C ASN A 56 -4.83 -0.68 10.86
N ARG A 57 -3.78 -0.24 11.57
CA ARG A 57 -3.79 0.16 12.98
C ARG A 57 -3.60 1.67 13.09
N PRO A 58 -4.59 2.47 12.65
CA PRO A 58 -4.49 3.92 12.78
C PRO A 58 -4.32 4.35 14.23
N ASP A 59 -4.58 3.47 15.23
CA ASP A 59 -4.30 3.70 16.66
C ASP A 59 -2.86 3.96 17.01
N PHE A 60 -1.96 3.53 16.15
CA PHE A 60 -0.55 3.79 16.33
C PHE A 60 -0.10 5.12 15.74
N SER A 61 -1.00 5.92 15.15
CA SER A 61 -0.71 7.31 14.73
C SER A 61 -0.36 8.25 15.88
N THR A 62 -0.50 7.81 17.13
CA THR A 62 -0.11 8.60 18.31
C THR A 62 0.66 7.78 19.33
N PHE A 63 1.51 8.48 20.07
CA PHE A 63 2.13 8.00 21.30
C PHE A 63 1.12 7.35 22.26
N TYR A 64 -0.08 7.92 22.37
CA TYR A 64 -1.12 7.45 23.29
C TYR A 64 -1.65 6.07 22.92
N GLY A 65 -1.97 5.84 21.64
CA GLY A 65 -2.48 4.54 21.21
C GLY A 65 -1.41 3.44 21.19
N ILE A 66 -0.15 3.76 20.90
CA ILE A 66 0.97 2.82 21.11
C ILE A 66 1.09 2.47 22.60
N SER A 67 1.06 3.49 23.47
CA SER A 67 1.12 3.29 24.92
C SER A 67 -0.03 2.44 25.44
N ARG A 68 -1.24 2.58 24.87
CA ARG A 68 -2.41 1.74 25.19
C ARG A 68 -2.13 0.26 24.96
N ALA A 69 -1.58 -0.08 23.79
CA ALA A 69 -1.24 -1.46 23.44
C ALA A 69 -0.14 -2.00 24.35
N LEU A 70 0.93 -1.23 24.57
CA LEU A 70 2.02 -1.60 25.49
C LEU A 70 1.54 -1.84 26.93
N LYS A 71 0.64 -0.99 27.44
CA LYS A 71 0.03 -1.18 28.78
C LYS A 71 -0.70 -2.53 28.89
N GLY A 72 -1.36 -2.96 27.82
CA GLY A 72 -2.01 -4.27 27.75
C GLY A 72 -1.00 -5.40 27.77
N LEU A 73 -0.02 -5.36 26.86
CA LEU A 73 0.98 -6.41 26.70
C LEU A 73 1.87 -6.56 27.96
N LEU A 74 2.21 -5.45 28.61
CA LEU A 74 2.99 -5.42 29.85
C LEU A 74 2.13 -5.72 31.10
N GLY A 75 0.81 -5.86 30.96
CA GLY A 75 -0.11 -6.22 32.04
C GLY A 75 -0.47 -5.08 33.00
N LYS A 76 -0.12 -3.82 32.69
CA LYS A 76 -0.50 -2.64 33.50
C LYS A 76 -2.00 -2.35 33.45
N GLU A 77 -2.58 -2.42 32.26
CA GLU A 77 -4.00 -2.21 32.03
C GLU A 77 -4.50 -3.19 30.98
N ILE A 78 -5.31 -4.15 31.39
CA ILE A 78 -5.88 -5.19 30.51
C ILE A 78 -7.39 -5.01 30.33
N GLY A 79 -7.92 -5.56 29.25
CA GLY A 79 -9.32 -5.45 28.87
C GLY A 79 -9.61 -4.21 28.04
N LEU A 80 -10.90 -4.00 27.79
CA LEU A 80 -11.40 -2.82 27.07
C LEU A 80 -10.90 -1.52 27.71
N PRO A 81 -10.47 -0.53 26.92
CA PRO A 81 -10.21 0.81 27.43
C PRO A 81 -11.44 1.38 28.13
N LYS A 82 -11.24 1.89 29.34
CA LYS A 82 -12.33 2.40 30.19
C LYS A 82 -12.33 3.92 30.13
N PHE A 83 -13.33 4.48 29.47
CA PHE A 83 -13.64 5.91 29.56
C PHE A 83 -15.16 6.11 29.49
N GLN A 84 -15.63 7.20 30.07
CA GLN A 84 -17.05 7.54 30.09
C GLN A 84 -17.29 8.78 29.25
N VAL A 85 -18.43 8.79 28.54
CA VAL A 85 -18.95 9.98 27.88
C VAL A 85 -20.10 10.49 28.72
N ILE A 86 -19.93 11.68 29.28
CA ILE A 86 -20.96 12.34 30.11
C ILE A 86 -22.06 12.84 29.19
N GLU A 87 -23.30 12.45 29.47
CA GLU A 87 -24.43 12.89 28.66
C GLU A 87 -24.69 14.41 28.83
N ASN A 88 -24.67 15.17 27.74
CA ASN A 88 -24.99 16.59 27.75
C ASN A 88 -25.88 16.99 26.57
N LYS A 89 -27.20 17.01 26.79
CA LYS A 89 -28.21 17.38 25.78
C LYS A 89 -28.13 18.83 25.28
N LYS A 90 -27.38 19.71 25.97
CA LYS A 90 -27.16 21.10 25.52
C LYS A 90 -26.21 21.18 24.33
N ASN A 91 -25.32 20.20 24.19
CA ASN A 91 -24.44 20.08 23.04
C ASN A 91 -25.25 19.49 21.87
N LEU A 92 -25.84 20.35 21.04
CA LEU A 92 -26.77 19.96 19.99
C LEU A 92 -26.30 20.42 18.61
N ILE A 93 -26.30 19.53 17.63
CA ILE A 93 -26.14 19.81 16.20
C ILE A 93 -27.50 19.59 15.52
N LYS A 94 -27.98 20.61 14.82
CA LYS A 94 -29.14 20.54 13.94
C LYS A 94 -28.66 20.32 12.51
N VAL A 95 -29.12 19.25 11.87
CA VAL A 95 -28.71 18.89 10.51
C VAL A 95 -29.85 19.20 9.55
N ASP A 96 -29.58 20.10 8.60
CA ASP A 96 -30.55 20.50 7.60
C ASP A 96 -30.70 19.44 6.48
N LYS A 97 -31.87 19.37 5.82
CA LYS A 97 -32.10 18.42 4.72
C LYS A 97 -31.15 18.61 3.55
N SER A 98 -30.66 19.83 3.33
CA SER A 98 -29.79 20.17 2.20
C SER A 98 -28.46 19.41 2.17
N VAL A 99 -27.92 18.98 3.32
CA VAL A 99 -26.64 18.24 3.33
C VAL A 99 -26.77 16.81 2.81
N SER A 100 -27.99 16.27 2.71
CA SER A 100 -28.24 14.87 2.32
C SER A 100 -27.71 14.49 0.93
N ILE A 101 -27.66 15.45 0.01
CA ILE A 101 -27.22 15.25 -1.38
C ILE A 101 -25.71 15.43 -1.59
N VAL A 102 -25.02 16.01 -0.61
CA VAL A 102 -23.58 16.35 -0.68
C VAL A 102 -22.74 15.62 0.35
N ARG A 103 -23.08 15.70 1.64
CA ARG A 103 -22.32 15.13 2.76
C ARG A 103 -23.24 14.87 3.96
N PRO A 104 -24.06 13.80 3.89
CA PRO A 104 -25.22 13.59 4.76
C PRO A 104 -24.93 13.43 6.25
N PHE A 105 -23.75 12.94 6.64
CA PHE A 105 -23.51 12.50 8.01
C PHE A 105 -22.56 13.44 8.75
N ILE A 106 -22.90 13.71 10.01
CA ILE A 106 -22.04 14.40 10.98
C ILE A 106 -22.11 13.71 12.34
N ALA A 107 -20.97 13.63 13.01
CA ALA A 107 -20.80 13.17 14.37
C ALA A 107 -19.86 14.11 15.12
N ALA A 108 -20.01 14.28 16.43
CA ALA A 108 -19.11 15.13 17.20
C ALA A 108 -18.97 14.67 18.65
N ILE A 109 -17.91 15.14 19.30
CA ILE A 109 -17.67 15.01 20.74
C ILE A 109 -17.12 16.32 21.29
N VAL A 110 -17.46 16.63 22.54
CA VAL A 110 -16.85 17.71 23.31
C VAL A 110 -15.82 17.10 24.28
N ALA A 111 -14.63 17.67 24.34
CA ALA A 111 -13.55 17.23 25.22
C ALA A 111 -13.09 18.41 26.09
N LYS A 112 -13.17 18.29 27.42
CA LYS A 112 -12.92 19.40 28.36
C LYS A 112 -11.88 19.06 29.43
N GLY A 113 -11.35 20.13 30.02
CA GLY A 113 -10.60 20.06 31.29
C GLY A 113 -9.17 19.58 31.15
N ARG A 114 -8.59 19.64 29.94
CA ARG A 114 -7.19 19.29 29.70
C ARG A 114 -6.54 20.33 28.79
N GLN A 115 -5.55 21.03 29.34
CA GLN A 115 -4.80 22.03 28.61
C GLN A 115 -3.93 21.40 27.53
N LEU A 116 -4.07 21.86 26.29
CA LEU A 116 -3.20 21.47 25.18
C LEU A 116 -1.83 22.13 25.28
N ASP A 117 -0.80 21.33 25.01
CA ASP A 117 0.55 21.81 24.70
C ASP A 117 0.91 21.52 23.23
N ASN A 118 2.04 22.07 22.79
CA ASN A 118 2.51 21.89 21.40
C ASN A 118 2.80 20.41 21.04
N LYS A 119 3.20 19.57 22.01
CA LYS A 119 3.47 18.15 21.75
C LYS A 119 2.16 17.40 21.47
N MET A 120 1.14 17.65 22.28
CA MET A 120 -0.22 17.10 22.10
C MET A 120 -0.83 17.55 20.79
N ILE A 121 -0.69 18.84 20.44
CA ILE A 121 -1.20 19.37 19.17
C ILE A 121 -0.54 18.67 17.98
N LYS A 122 0.79 18.47 18.00
CA LYS A 122 1.49 17.75 16.92
C LYS A 122 0.95 16.33 16.75
N GLN A 123 0.72 15.61 17.86
CA GLN A 123 0.15 14.25 17.84
C GLN A 123 -1.29 14.23 17.32
N ILE A 124 -2.14 15.17 17.74
CA ILE A 124 -3.53 15.29 17.25
C ILE A 124 -3.56 15.59 15.75
N VAL A 125 -2.70 16.48 15.26
CA VAL A 125 -2.62 16.83 13.83
C VAL A 125 -2.12 15.64 13.00
N SER A 126 -1.06 14.95 13.44
CA SER A 126 -0.57 13.74 12.76
C SER A 126 -1.67 12.69 12.64
N MET A 127 -2.31 12.38 13.77
CA MET A 127 -3.45 11.47 13.83
C MET A 127 -4.58 11.88 12.89
N GLN A 128 -4.92 13.17 12.83
CA GLN A 128 -5.94 13.69 11.94
C GLN A 128 -5.57 13.44 10.47
N GLU A 129 -4.32 13.70 10.07
CA GLU A 129 -3.83 13.49 8.70
C GLU A 129 -3.84 12.00 8.32
N ASP A 130 -3.40 11.12 9.23
CA ASP A 130 -3.39 9.67 9.00
C ASP A 130 -4.80 9.12 8.83
N LEU A 131 -5.74 9.55 9.68
CA LEU A 131 -7.15 9.17 9.54
C LEU A 131 -7.78 9.75 8.27
N HIS A 132 -7.43 10.97 7.87
CA HIS A 132 -7.89 11.57 6.60
C HIS A 132 -7.42 10.76 5.40
N ASN A 133 -6.15 10.36 5.39
CA ASN A 133 -5.53 9.63 4.28
C ASN A 133 -5.95 8.17 4.22
N GLY A 134 -6.00 7.49 5.36
CA GLY A 134 -6.40 6.09 5.51
C GLY A 134 -7.92 5.92 5.44
N ILE A 135 -8.57 5.70 6.60
CA ILE A 135 -10.00 5.37 6.68
C ILE A 135 -10.90 6.46 6.07
N GLY A 136 -10.49 7.73 6.13
CA GLY A 136 -11.18 8.87 5.56
C GLY A 136 -11.12 8.95 4.03
N GLY A 137 -10.27 8.14 3.37
CA GLY A 137 -10.14 8.06 1.92
C GLY A 137 -9.73 9.39 1.28
N ARG A 138 -8.67 10.02 1.79
CA ARG A 138 -8.26 11.39 1.45
C ARG A 138 -9.41 12.39 1.62
N ARG A 139 -10.06 12.33 2.79
CA ARG A 139 -11.24 13.11 3.19
C ARG A 139 -12.56 12.83 2.44
N SER A 140 -12.53 12.02 1.38
CA SER A 140 -13.73 11.71 0.60
C SER A 140 -14.84 11.06 1.44
N LYS A 141 -14.49 10.03 2.22
CA LYS A 141 -15.42 9.27 3.08
C LYS A 141 -15.72 9.99 4.39
N ALA A 142 -14.69 10.50 5.07
CA ALA A 142 -14.81 11.23 6.33
C ALA A 142 -13.75 12.34 6.44
N SER A 143 -14.11 13.48 7.01
CA SER A 143 -13.24 14.62 7.29
C SER A 143 -13.46 15.06 8.72
N ILE A 144 -12.39 15.50 9.37
CA ILE A 144 -12.30 15.74 10.81
C ILE A 144 -11.96 17.21 11.02
N GLY A 145 -12.66 17.87 11.93
CA GLY A 145 -12.32 19.18 12.44
C GLY A 145 -12.00 19.12 13.93
N PHE A 146 -10.93 19.81 14.33
CA PHE A 146 -10.64 20.11 15.73
C PHE A 146 -10.80 21.61 15.93
N HIS A 147 -11.57 21.99 16.96
CA HIS A 147 -11.94 23.36 17.21
C HIS A 147 -11.78 23.75 18.69
N ASN A 148 -11.35 24.97 18.93
CA ASN A 148 -11.41 25.59 20.25
C ASN A 148 -12.88 25.82 20.65
N LEU A 149 -13.37 25.03 21.62
CA LEU A 149 -14.75 25.06 22.08
C LEU A 149 -15.11 26.40 22.73
N ASP A 150 -14.15 27.08 23.37
CA ASP A 150 -14.40 28.33 24.09
C ASP A 150 -14.82 29.49 23.18
N LYS A 151 -14.70 29.29 21.86
CA LYS A 151 -15.12 30.24 20.82
C LYS A 151 -16.46 29.89 20.17
N ILE A 152 -17.09 28.78 20.55
CA ILE A 152 -18.26 28.22 19.88
C ILE A 152 -19.48 28.22 20.80
N GLY A 153 -20.63 28.65 20.28
CA GLY A 153 -21.93 28.54 20.96
C GLY A 153 -22.83 27.46 20.36
N PHE A 154 -23.42 26.61 21.21
CA PHE A 154 -24.50 25.69 20.80
C PHE A 154 -25.88 26.39 20.75
N PRO A 155 -26.86 25.86 19.99
CA PRO A 155 -26.76 24.72 19.07
C PRO A 155 -25.95 25.06 17.81
N LEU A 156 -25.36 24.05 17.19
CA LEU A 156 -24.69 24.17 15.89
C LEU A 156 -25.68 23.86 14.77
N ASP A 157 -25.51 24.54 13.63
CA ASP A 157 -26.29 24.30 12.42
C ASP A 157 -25.37 23.72 11.33
N TYR A 158 -25.58 22.44 10.97
CA TYR A 158 -24.93 21.78 9.83
C TYR A 158 -25.86 21.85 8.62
N THR A 159 -25.51 22.68 7.65
CA THR A 159 -26.36 23.05 6.52
C THR A 159 -25.51 23.21 5.26
N THR A 160 -26.08 23.71 4.16
CA THR A 160 -25.32 24.06 2.97
C THR A 160 -25.32 25.57 2.68
N SER A 161 -24.40 26.00 1.84
CA SER A 161 -24.34 27.37 1.32
C SER A 161 -23.88 27.41 -0.13
N SER A 162 -23.99 28.58 -0.75
CA SER A 162 -23.50 28.89 -2.09
C SER A 162 -22.22 29.73 -2.02
N ASP A 163 -21.62 30.01 -3.18
CA ASP A 163 -20.31 30.67 -3.30
C ASP A 163 -20.21 32.03 -2.56
N ASN A 164 -21.32 32.73 -2.34
CA ASN A 164 -21.35 34.08 -1.76
C ASN A 164 -21.01 34.14 -0.26
N LEU A 165 -21.01 33.00 0.44
CA LEU A 165 -20.63 32.96 1.85
C LEU A 165 -19.13 33.24 2.00
N SER A 166 -18.75 34.04 2.99
CA SER A 166 -17.34 34.31 3.29
C SER A 166 -17.02 34.15 4.76
N PHE A 167 -15.79 33.74 5.05
CA PHE A 167 -15.21 33.69 6.39
C PHE A 167 -13.69 33.75 6.30
N ILE A 168 -13.02 33.88 7.44
CA ILE A 168 -11.55 33.82 7.52
C ILE A 168 -11.14 32.35 7.67
N PRO A 169 -10.62 31.69 6.61
CA PRO A 169 -10.18 30.30 6.70
C PRO A 169 -8.88 30.18 7.50
N LEU A 170 -8.59 28.96 7.95
CA LEU A 170 -7.36 28.65 8.68
C LEU A 170 -6.12 29.14 7.92
N ASP A 171 -5.16 29.71 8.64
CA ASP A 171 -3.90 30.27 8.17
C ASP A 171 -4.04 31.55 7.32
N HIS A 172 -5.22 32.18 7.32
CA HIS A 172 -5.47 33.43 6.61
C HIS A 172 -5.85 34.57 7.56
N LYS A 173 -5.62 35.81 7.12
CA LYS A 173 -5.89 37.04 7.90
C LYS A 173 -7.17 37.77 7.47
N SER A 174 -7.65 37.52 6.26
CA SER A 174 -8.79 38.22 5.66
C SER A 174 -9.90 37.24 5.29
N SER A 175 -11.13 37.75 5.23
CA SER A 175 -12.29 36.96 4.80
C SER A 175 -12.16 36.61 3.32
N LEU A 176 -12.40 35.35 2.98
CA LEU A 176 -12.45 34.84 1.61
C LEU A 176 -13.83 34.23 1.35
N ARG A 177 -14.33 34.38 0.12
CA ARG A 177 -15.53 33.66 -0.33
C ARG A 177 -15.22 32.18 -0.57
N LEU A 178 -16.26 31.34 -0.64
CA LEU A 178 -16.05 29.88 -0.82
C LEU A 178 -15.37 29.53 -2.15
N ASP A 179 -15.69 30.24 -3.24
CA ASP A 179 -15.04 30.08 -4.56
C ASP A 179 -13.54 30.44 -4.52
N GLN A 180 -13.20 31.49 -3.77
CA GLN A 180 -11.82 31.89 -3.51
C GLN A 180 -11.10 30.86 -2.64
N ILE A 181 -11.77 30.33 -1.60
CA ILE A 181 -11.17 29.28 -0.76
C ILE A 181 -10.82 28.05 -1.62
N LEU A 182 -11.71 27.64 -2.53
CA LEU A 182 -11.48 26.49 -3.41
C LEU A 182 -10.34 26.70 -4.40
N SER A 183 -10.12 27.92 -4.87
CA SER A 183 -9.11 28.22 -5.90
C SER A 183 -7.76 28.70 -5.34
N GLU A 184 -7.75 29.41 -4.21
CA GLU A 184 -6.59 30.11 -3.66
C GLU A 184 -5.91 29.34 -2.51
N THR A 185 -6.64 28.51 -1.74
CA THR A 185 -6.06 27.78 -0.60
C THR A 185 -5.50 26.43 -1.02
N GLU A 186 -4.42 25.98 -0.36
CA GLU A 186 -3.83 24.65 -0.62
C GLU A 186 -4.86 23.52 -0.41
N SER A 187 -5.66 23.60 0.66
CA SER A 187 -6.72 22.62 0.92
C SER A 187 -7.84 22.67 -0.12
N GLY A 188 -8.19 23.86 -0.62
CA GLY A 188 -9.15 24.05 -1.70
C GLY A 188 -8.70 23.38 -3.00
N GLN A 189 -7.46 23.63 -3.41
CA GLN A 189 -6.89 23.03 -4.62
C GLN A 189 -6.75 21.51 -4.51
N LYS A 190 -6.43 21.00 -3.32
CA LYS A 190 -6.21 19.57 -3.08
C LYS A 190 -7.51 18.76 -2.98
N PHE A 191 -8.55 19.34 -2.37
CA PHE A 191 -9.78 18.61 -2.00
C PHE A 191 -11.06 19.16 -2.63
N GLY A 192 -10.99 20.24 -3.41
CA GLY A 192 -12.14 20.89 -4.03
C GLY A 192 -12.93 19.96 -4.96
N ASP A 193 -12.25 19.04 -5.65
CA ASP A 193 -12.87 18.05 -6.54
C ASP A 193 -13.78 17.04 -5.80
N LEU A 194 -13.69 16.95 -4.47
CA LEU A 194 -14.57 16.11 -3.66
C LEU A 194 -15.99 16.68 -3.52
N LEU A 195 -16.18 17.97 -3.84
CA LEU A 195 -17.46 18.64 -3.72
C LEU A 195 -18.22 18.63 -5.05
N LYS A 196 -19.54 18.41 -4.97
CA LYS A 196 -20.44 18.58 -6.12
C LYS A 196 -20.75 20.06 -6.30
N LYS A 197 -20.72 20.56 -7.55
CA LYS A 197 -20.78 22.01 -7.85
C LYS A 197 -22.03 22.70 -7.27
N SER A 198 -21.79 23.90 -6.72
CA SER A 198 -22.77 24.93 -6.32
C SER A 198 -23.56 24.75 -5.01
N ILE A 199 -23.36 23.66 -4.25
CA ILE A 199 -23.92 23.50 -2.90
C ILE A 199 -22.85 22.92 -1.97
N TYR A 200 -22.45 23.69 -0.96
CA TYR A 200 -21.33 23.35 -0.09
C TYR A 200 -21.76 23.14 1.35
N PRO A 201 -21.36 22.04 2.02
CA PRO A 201 -21.69 21.84 3.42
C PRO A 201 -20.91 22.82 4.31
N ILE A 202 -21.58 23.38 5.31
CA ILE A 202 -21.03 24.36 6.25
C ILE A 202 -21.54 24.03 7.65
N LEU A 203 -20.65 24.12 8.63
CA LEU A 203 -21.01 24.07 10.04
C LEU A 203 -21.00 25.48 10.63
N LYS A 204 -22.07 25.89 11.31
CA LYS A 204 -22.19 27.21 11.96
C LYS A 204 -22.51 27.07 13.43
N ASP A 205 -22.10 28.04 14.23
CA ASP A 205 -22.48 28.16 15.64
C ASP A 205 -23.82 28.90 15.81
N SER A 206 -24.28 29.03 17.05
CA SER A 206 -25.53 29.73 17.38
C SER A 206 -25.52 31.23 17.07
N LYS A 207 -24.33 31.83 16.93
CA LYS A 207 -24.13 33.22 16.49
C LYS A 207 -24.00 33.35 14.98
N LYS A 208 -24.20 32.26 14.23
CA LYS A 208 -24.05 32.15 12.76
C LYS A 208 -22.61 32.33 12.26
N SER A 209 -21.62 32.25 13.14
CA SER A 209 -20.20 32.20 12.79
C SER A 209 -19.89 30.84 12.16
N ILE A 210 -19.11 30.82 11.08
CA ILE A 210 -18.77 29.58 10.35
C ILE A 210 -17.67 28.84 11.08
N ILE A 211 -17.88 27.61 11.51
CA ILE A 211 -16.89 26.79 12.22
C ILE A 211 -15.96 26.09 11.24
N SER A 212 -16.55 25.46 10.20
CA SER A 212 -15.81 24.73 9.18
C SER A 212 -16.58 24.71 7.84
N PHE A 213 -15.83 24.52 6.76
CA PHE A 213 -16.29 24.22 5.41
C PHE A 213 -15.80 22.81 5.02
N PRO A 214 -16.50 21.74 5.43
CA PRO A 214 -16.05 20.38 5.13
C PRO A 214 -16.14 20.01 3.64
N PRO A 215 -15.29 19.11 3.13
CA PRO A 215 -14.09 18.56 3.77
C PRO A 215 -12.85 19.45 3.60
N ILE A 216 -13.03 20.73 3.25
CA ILE A 216 -11.96 21.62 2.77
C ILE A 216 -11.14 22.20 3.92
N ILE A 217 -11.71 23.07 4.73
CA ILE A 217 -10.94 23.87 5.70
C ILE A 217 -11.78 24.33 6.90
N ASN A 218 -11.11 24.54 8.04
CA ASN A 218 -11.69 25.10 9.26
C ASN A 218 -11.55 26.62 9.28
N SER A 219 -12.29 27.29 10.17
CA SER A 219 -12.15 28.73 10.38
C SER A 219 -10.99 29.09 11.31
N GLU A 220 -10.36 30.23 11.05
CA GLU A 220 -9.24 30.72 11.87
C GLU A 220 -9.64 30.97 13.33
N PHE A 221 -10.86 31.48 13.58
CA PHE A 221 -11.28 31.85 14.94
C PHE A 221 -11.46 30.65 15.88
N THR A 222 -11.64 29.44 15.33
CA THR A 222 -11.76 28.19 16.10
C THR A 222 -10.46 27.41 16.14
N ARG A 223 -9.33 27.97 15.67
CA ARG A 223 -8.02 27.31 15.69
C ARG A 223 -7.67 26.80 17.10
N ILE A 224 -7.20 25.55 17.16
CA ILE A 224 -6.55 24.99 18.34
C ILE A 224 -5.12 25.52 18.45
N LYS A 225 -4.70 25.91 19.66
CA LYS A 225 -3.35 26.43 19.94
C LYS A 225 -2.96 26.05 21.37
N ASP A 226 -1.70 26.31 21.69
CA ASP A 226 -1.17 26.17 23.06
C ASP A 226 -2.11 26.85 24.07
N LYS A 227 -2.37 26.16 25.19
CA LYS A 227 -3.24 26.60 26.30
C LYS A 227 -4.75 26.61 26.04
N VAL A 228 -5.22 25.97 24.97
CA VAL A 228 -6.66 25.69 24.81
C VAL A 228 -7.02 24.49 25.68
N ASP A 229 -8.04 24.63 26.53
CA ASP A 229 -8.44 23.58 27.50
C ASP A 229 -9.62 22.73 27.02
N ASN A 230 -10.39 23.25 26.07
CA ASN A 230 -11.66 22.67 25.65
C ASN A 230 -11.75 22.57 24.13
N LEU A 231 -12.12 21.39 23.65
CA LEU A 231 -12.20 21.07 22.23
C LEU A 231 -13.61 20.65 21.85
N LEU A 232 -14.03 21.10 20.68
CA LEU A 232 -15.08 20.46 19.89
C LEU A 232 -14.37 19.70 18.77
N VAL A 233 -14.72 18.43 18.60
CA VAL A 233 -14.28 17.65 17.45
C VAL A 233 -15.49 17.17 16.68
N GLU A 234 -15.57 17.50 15.40
CA GLU A 234 -16.57 16.97 14.49
C GLU A 234 -15.95 16.10 13.40
N VAL A 235 -16.74 15.14 12.94
CA VAL A 235 -16.44 14.27 11.81
C VAL A 235 -17.63 14.34 10.86
N THR A 236 -17.39 14.73 9.61
CA THR A 236 -18.42 14.77 8.57
C THR A 236 -18.08 13.79 7.46
N GLY A 237 -19.08 13.24 6.78
CA GLY A 237 -18.84 12.23 5.76
C GLY A 237 -20.01 11.87 4.87
N ILE A 238 -19.71 11.04 3.87
CA ILE A 238 -20.70 10.39 3.01
C ILE A 238 -21.02 8.97 3.46
N ASP A 239 -20.19 8.38 4.33
CA ASP A 239 -20.37 7.04 4.89
C ASP A 239 -20.51 7.11 6.42
N LYS A 240 -21.69 6.72 6.93
CA LYS A 240 -22.03 6.82 8.35
C LYS A 240 -21.12 5.97 9.23
N LYS A 241 -20.79 4.75 8.80
CA LYS A 241 -19.94 3.82 9.56
C LYS A 241 -18.54 4.39 9.72
N THR A 242 -17.94 4.90 8.64
CA THR A 242 -16.62 5.55 8.66
C THR A 242 -16.61 6.77 9.58
N VAL A 243 -17.62 7.64 9.51
CA VAL A 243 -17.74 8.81 10.39
C VAL A 243 -17.73 8.42 11.86
N TYR A 244 -18.47 7.37 12.23
CA TYR A 244 -18.56 6.90 13.62
C TYR A 244 -17.29 6.22 14.09
N ASN A 245 -16.67 5.40 13.23
CA ASN A 245 -15.41 4.74 13.54
C ASN A 245 -14.28 5.75 13.75
N VAL A 246 -14.18 6.77 12.89
CA VAL A 246 -13.21 7.87 13.04
C VAL A 246 -13.46 8.65 14.34
N LEU A 247 -14.72 8.91 14.70
CA LEU A 247 -15.00 9.59 15.96
C LEU A 247 -14.64 8.71 17.17
N ALA A 248 -14.98 7.41 17.16
CA ALA A 248 -14.67 6.48 18.24
C ALA A 248 -13.15 6.37 18.48
N TYR A 249 -12.39 6.40 17.39
CA TYR A 249 -10.95 6.48 17.40
C TYR A 249 -10.46 7.74 18.15
N ILE A 250 -10.91 8.92 17.73
CA ILE A 250 -10.51 10.19 18.33
C ILE A 250 -10.93 10.26 19.80
N MET A 251 -12.13 9.79 20.14
CA MET A 251 -12.64 9.73 21.50
C MET A 251 -11.72 8.93 22.41
N THR A 252 -11.27 7.76 21.95
CA THR A 252 -10.36 6.90 22.73
C THR A 252 -9.04 7.63 23.00
N THR A 253 -8.46 8.25 21.98
CA THR A 253 -7.21 9.02 22.12
C THR A 253 -7.36 10.24 23.03
N LEU A 254 -8.45 11.01 22.89
CA LEU A 254 -8.71 12.17 23.76
C LEU A 254 -8.91 11.76 25.23
N ALA A 255 -9.59 10.64 25.47
CA ALA A 255 -9.71 10.09 26.82
C ALA A 255 -8.34 9.73 27.42
N GLU A 256 -7.43 9.17 26.62
CA GLU A 256 -6.06 8.84 27.06
C GLU A 256 -5.18 10.06 27.31
N ILE A 257 -5.38 11.13 26.54
CA ILE A 257 -4.75 12.44 26.79
C ILE A 257 -5.21 13.02 28.14
N GLY A 258 -6.38 12.57 28.64
CA GLY A 258 -6.95 12.96 29.93
C GLY A 258 -8.11 13.96 29.83
N PHE A 259 -8.72 14.10 28.66
CA PHE A 259 -9.94 14.91 28.51
C PHE A 259 -11.15 14.22 29.14
N THR A 260 -12.03 15.04 29.74
CA THR A 260 -13.40 14.61 30.06
C THR A 260 -14.27 14.75 28.81
N LEU A 261 -14.91 13.66 28.38
CA LEU A 261 -15.73 13.65 27.17
C LEU A 261 -17.21 13.92 27.51
N GLU A 262 -17.84 14.81 26.75
CA GLU A 262 -19.27 15.08 26.79
C GLU A 262 -19.92 14.73 25.45
N SER A 263 -21.11 14.13 25.50
CA SER A 263 -21.87 13.78 24.32
C SER A 263 -22.30 15.01 23.52
N VAL A 264 -22.40 14.86 22.19
CA VAL A 264 -22.99 15.85 21.28
C VAL A 264 -24.14 15.21 20.53
N PHE A 265 -25.37 15.65 20.80
CA PHE A 265 -26.56 15.13 20.16
C PHE A 265 -26.73 15.71 18.76
N VAL A 266 -27.21 14.89 17.84
CA VAL A 266 -27.50 15.23 16.45
C VAL A 266 -28.99 15.04 16.20
N LYS A 267 -29.63 16.11 15.69
CA LYS A 267 -31.03 16.11 15.27
C LYS A 267 -31.11 16.36 13.77
N TYR A 268 -31.50 15.33 13.02
CA TYR A 268 -31.70 15.41 11.57
C TYR A 268 -33.05 16.06 11.23
N TYR A 269 -33.09 16.81 10.12
CA TYR A 269 -34.32 17.39 9.62
C TYR A 269 -35.38 16.30 9.39
N GLY A 270 -36.57 16.49 9.96
CA GLY A 270 -37.68 15.54 9.88
C GLY A 270 -37.57 14.35 10.85
N ASP A 271 -36.48 14.24 11.61
CA ASP A 271 -36.36 13.27 12.70
C ASP A 271 -36.72 13.92 14.04
N ASN A 272 -37.63 13.28 14.78
CA ASN A 272 -38.02 13.71 16.11
C ASN A 272 -37.09 13.18 17.20
N ASN A 273 -36.24 12.20 16.86
CA ASN A 273 -35.31 11.59 17.81
C ASN A 273 -33.99 12.37 17.87
N LEU A 274 -33.55 12.63 19.09
CA LEU A 274 -32.18 13.08 19.37
C LEU A 274 -31.29 11.85 19.39
N SER A 275 -30.33 11.78 18.47
CA SER A 275 -29.35 10.70 18.43
C SER A 275 -28.01 11.19 18.97
N PHE A 276 -27.42 10.46 19.90
CA PHE A 276 -26.00 10.58 20.20
C PHE A 276 -25.29 9.42 19.51
N ASN A 277 -24.09 9.66 18.99
CA ASN A 277 -23.26 8.61 18.41
C ASN A 277 -22.69 7.78 19.56
N SER A 278 -23.46 6.82 20.05
CA SER A 278 -22.98 5.85 21.01
C SER A 278 -22.02 4.92 20.27
N SER A 279 -20.73 5.01 20.60
CA SER A 279 -19.73 4.04 20.16
C SER A 279 -19.92 2.75 20.95
N THR A 280 -20.85 1.89 20.53
CA THR A 280 -21.02 0.54 21.11
C THR A 280 -19.99 -0.42 20.54
N ASN A 281 -19.19 -1.07 21.39
CA ASN A 281 -18.21 -2.08 20.98
C ASN A 281 -18.81 -3.12 20.03
N THR A 282 -18.01 -3.57 19.08
CA THR A 282 -18.40 -4.65 18.17
C THR A 282 -18.29 -5.98 18.88
N ILE A 283 -19.26 -6.88 18.69
CA ILE A 283 -19.21 -8.24 19.24
C ILE A 283 -19.03 -9.20 18.07
N LEU A 284 -17.94 -9.95 18.07
CA LEU A 284 -17.74 -11.08 17.17
C LEU A 284 -18.22 -12.34 17.90
N GLU A 285 -19.33 -12.89 17.43
CA GLU A 285 -20.03 -13.97 18.12
C GLU A 285 -19.47 -15.36 17.78
N ASN A 286 -19.60 -16.28 18.74
CA ASN A 286 -19.38 -17.73 18.55
C ASN A 286 -18.00 -18.12 18.02
N VAL A 287 -16.94 -17.43 18.43
CA VAL A 287 -15.55 -17.77 18.08
C VAL A 287 -15.17 -19.08 18.78
N LYS A 288 -14.73 -20.07 18.00
CA LYS A 288 -14.38 -21.41 18.52
C LYS A 288 -12.96 -21.43 19.07
N ILE A 289 -12.80 -21.92 20.29
CA ILE A 289 -11.49 -22.06 20.95
C ILE A 289 -10.59 -23.07 20.22
N ASP A 290 -11.16 -24.18 19.75
CA ASP A 290 -10.41 -25.18 18.98
C ASP A 290 -9.81 -24.61 17.70
N TYR A 291 -10.49 -23.64 17.07
CA TYR A 291 -9.97 -22.96 15.88
C TYR A 291 -8.73 -22.12 16.20
N ILE A 292 -8.76 -21.37 17.31
CA ILE A 292 -7.64 -20.56 17.78
C ILE A 292 -6.43 -21.46 18.08
N ASN A 293 -6.62 -22.49 18.90
CA ASN A 293 -5.57 -23.42 19.29
C ASN A 293 -4.97 -24.16 18.09
N LYS A 294 -5.80 -24.63 17.16
CA LYS A 294 -5.34 -25.34 15.95
C LYS A 294 -4.44 -24.47 15.08
N ILE A 295 -4.74 -23.17 14.95
CA ILE A 295 -3.93 -22.27 14.12
C ILE A 295 -2.64 -21.90 14.84
N LEU A 296 -2.70 -21.62 16.14
CA LEU A 296 -1.51 -21.25 16.92
C LEU A 296 -0.59 -22.45 17.22
N GLY A 297 -1.09 -23.68 17.08
CA GLY A 297 -0.36 -24.87 17.52
C GLY A 297 -0.25 -24.97 19.05
N LEU A 298 -1.22 -24.40 19.77
CA LEU A 298 -1.24 -24.33 21.23
C LEU A 298 -2.42 -25.14 21.82
N ALA A 299 -2.42 -25.31 23.14
CA ALA A 299 -3.50 -25.95 23.90
C ALA A 299 -3.98 -25.06 25.05
N LEU A 300 -4.31 -23.80 24.74
CA LEU A 300 -4.77 -22.82 25.73
C LEU A 300 -6.21 -23.12 26.18
N SER A 301 -6.46 -22.97 27.47
CA SER A 301 -7.80 -22.99 28.06
C SER A 301 -8.60 -21.73 27.70
N GLU A 302 -9.93 -21.79 27.91
CA GLU A 302 -10.82 -20.65 27.65
C GLU A 302 -10.39 -19.40 28.43
N LYS A 303 -9.97 -19.60 29.68
CA LYS A 303 -9.49 -18.52 30.55
C LYS A 303 -8.19 -17.90 30.01
N GLU A 304 -7.23 -18.72 29.60
CA GLU A 304 -5.96 -18.24 29.05
C GLU A 304 -6.17 -17.46 27.77
N ILE A 305 -7.08 -17.89 26.89
CA ILE A 305 -7.44 -17.16 25.67
C ILE A 305 -8.07 -15.80 26.01
N ILE A 306 -9.02 -15.75 26.94
CA ILE A 306 -9.64 -14.49 27.38
C ILE A 306 -8.57 -13.57 28.00
N ASP A 307 -7.65 -14.10 28.81
CA ASP A 307 -6.55 -13.33 29.39
C ASP A 307 -5.60 -12.78 28.31
N CYS A 308 -5.33 -13.54 27.24
CA CYS A 308 -4.57 -13.07 26.07
C CYS A 308 -5.30 -11.93 25.35
N LEU A 309 -6.59 -12.09 25.05
CA LEU A 309 -7.39 -11.02 24.43
C LEU A 309 -7.43 -9.75 25.28
N ARG A 310 -7.52 -9.90 26.60
CA ARG A 310 -7.46 -8.77 27.54
C ARG A 310 -6.11 -8.08 27.52
N LYS A 311 -4.99 -8.80 27.43
CA LYS A 311 -3.67 -8.20 27.20
C LYS A 311 -3.59 -7.46 25.87
N SER A 312 -4.32 -7.91 24.85
CA SER A 312 -4.44 -7.20 23.57
C SER A 312 -5.47 -6.05 23.56
N ARG A 313 -5.96 -5.64 24.74
CA ARG A 313 -6.96 -4.55 24.93
C ARG A 313 -8.34 -4.85 24.34
N LEU A 314 -8.65 -6.12 24.12
CA LEU A 314 -10.00 -6.63 23.84
C LEU A 314 -10.62 -7.20 25.12
N ASP A 315 -11.83 -7.74 25.04
CA ASP A 315 -12.41 -8.57 26.09
C ASP A 315 -13.24 -9.70 25.47
N ALA A 316 -13.67 -10.68 26.26
CA ALA A 316 -14.50 -11.77 25.77
C ALA A 316 -15.32 -12.42 26.88
N SER A 317 -16.49 -12.95 26.50
CA SER A 317 -17.38 -13.70 27.39
C SER A 317 -17.64 -15.10 26.85
N VAL A 318 -17.61 -16.10 27.73
CA VAL A 318 -17.98 -17.48 27.37
C VAL A 318 -19.47 -17.55 27.04
N VAL A 319 -19.80 -18.23 25.94
CA VAL A 319 -21.19 -18.48 25.52
C VAL A 319 -21.61 -19.87 25.95
N ASP A 320 -20.84 -20.87 25.53
CA ASP A 320 -20.95 -22.28 25.85
C ASP A 320 -19.54 -22.91 25.88
N ARG A 321 -19.43 -24.16 26.32
CA ARG A 321 -18.14 -24.86 26.39
C ARG A 321 -17.47 -24.89 25.01
N GLY A 322 -16.30 -24.26 24.90
CA GLY A 322 -15.52 -24.19 23.66
C GLY A 322 -15.81 -22.99 22.75
N ARG A 323 -16.69 -22.04 23.13
CA ARG A 323 -16.93 -20.81 22.36
C ARG A 323 -17.03 -19.56 23.20
N ILE A 324 -16.53 -18.47 22.61
CA ILE A 324 -16.52 -17.14 23.22
C ILE A 324 -17.11 -16.08 22.27
N ASN A 325 -17.75 -15.07 22.84
CA ASN A 325 -18.06 -13.81 22.16
C ASN A 325 -16.94 -12.83 22.45
N CYS A 326 -16.26 -12.35 21.42
CA CYS A 326 -15.17 -11.38 21.55
C CYS A 326 -15.72 -9.97 21.44
N ILE A 327 -15.40 -9.12 22.42
CA ILE A 327 -15.81 -7.72 22.50
C ILE A 327 -14.64 -6.86 22.01
N ILE A 328 -14.87 -6.18 20.90
CA ILE A 328 -13.87 -5.42 20.16
C ILE A 328 -14.15 -3.93 20.37
N PRO A 329 -13.19 -3.16 20.90
CA PRO A 329 -13.33 -1.71 20.98
C PRO A 329 -13.55 -1.09 19.60
N ASN A 330 -14.42 -0.09 19.49
CA ASN A 330 -14.77 0.49 18.18
C ASN A 330 -13.65 1.19 17.41
N TYR A 331 -12.54 1.51 18.08
CA TYR A 331 -11.36 2.02 17.38
C TYR A 331 -10.58 0.91 16.64
N ARG A 332 -10.79 -0.37 17.00
CA ARG A 332 -10.22 -1.56 16.33
C ARG A 332 -11.08 -2.00 15.16
N ILE A 333 -11.06 -1.18 14.11
CA ILE A 333 -11.81 -1.42 12.86
C ILE A 333 -11.23 -2.54 11.99
N ASP A 334 -9.99 -2.92 12.28
CA ASP A 334 -9.20 -3.95 11.63
C ASP A 334 -9.67 -5.37 11.98
N ILE A 335 -10.38 -5.54 13.10
CA ILE A 335 -10.87 -6.84 13.56
C ILE A 335 -12.30 -7.07 13.09
N PHE A 336 -12.51 -8.03 12.19
CA PHE A 336 -13.85 -8.37 11.68
C PHE A 336 -14.07 -9.87 11.45
N SER A 337 -13.05 -10.70 11.69
CA SER A 337 -13.09 -12.14 11.44
C SER A 337 -12.42 -12.96 12.57
N PRO A 338 -12.71 -14.27 12.66
CA PRO A 338 -12.09 -15.12 13.66
C PRO A 338 -10.56 -15.20 13.58
N ILE A 339 -9.96 -15.06 12.39
CA ILE A 339 -8.50 -15.10 12.24
C ILE A 339 -7.84 -13.87 12.88
N ASP A 340 -8.51 -12.71 12.87
CA ASP A 340 -8.02 -11.50 13.56
C ASP A 340 -8.00 -11.72 15.07
N ILE A 341 -8.97 -12.47 15.62
CA ILE A 341 -8.94 -12.88 17.04
C ILE A 341 -7.77 -13.82 17.33
N VAL A 342 -7.41 -14.71 16.40
CA VAL A 342 -6.23 -15.57 16.55
C VAL A 342 -4.95 -14.72 16.67
N GLU A 343 -4.81 -13.69 15.84
CA GLU A 343 -3.70 -12.74 15.91
C GLU A 343 -3.65 -12.04 17.27
N GLU A 344 -4.77 -11.53 17.77
CA GLU A 344 -4.84 -10.88 19.08
C GLU A 344 -4.51 -11.83 20.24
N VAL A 345 -4.90 -13.10 20.14
CA VAL A 345 -4.50 -14.13 21.11
C VAL A 345 -2.99 -14.36 21.04
N ALA A 346 -2.40 -14.43 19.83
CA ALA A 346 -0.95 -14.59 19.66
C ALA A 346 -0.15 -13.42 20.25
N ILE A 347 -0.62 -12.19 20.04
CA ILE A 347 -0.03 -10.97 20.63
C ILE A 347 -0.11 -11.04 22.17
N GLY A 348 -1.30 -11.34 22.71
CA GLY A 348 -1.51 -11.43 24.16
C GLY A 348 -0.78 -12.59 24.85
N TYR A 349 -0.61 -13.72 24.13
CA TYR A 349 0.22 -14.85 24.55
C TYR A 349 1.70 -14.47 24.57
N GLY A 350 2.11 -13.60 23.65
CA GLY A 350 3.49 -13.21 23.41
C GLY A 350 4.08 -14.09 22.32
N LEU A 351 4.24 -13.54 21.11
CA LEU A 351 4.79 -14.27 19.95
C LEU A 351 6.18 -14.85 20.24
N TYR A 352 6.97 -14.22 21.11
CA TYR A 352 8.27 -14.70 21.58
C TYR A 352 8.21 -16.01 22.40
N ASN A 353 7.02 -16.43 22.85
CA ASN A 353 6.81 -17.69 23.56
C ASN A 353 6.46 -18.85 22.60
N LEU A 354 6.26 -18.59 21.30
CA LEU A 354 5.93 -19.64 20.33
C LEU A 354 7.19 -20.43 19.96
N GLU A 355 7.13 -21.76 20.13
CA GLU A 355 8.22 -22.67 19.76
C GLU A 355 8.09 -23.10 18.29
N PRO A 356 9.13 -22.96 17.46
CA PRO A 356 9.10 -23.44 16.08
C PRO A 356 8.96 -24.97 15.99
N SER A 357 8.02 -25.45 15.17
CA SER A 357 7.83 -26.88 14.90
C SER A 357 7.99 -27.19 13.40
N LEU A 358 8.49 -28.38 13.07
CA LEU A 358 8.48 -28.86 11.69
C LEU A 358 7.07 -29.32 11.29
N PRO A 359 6.64 -29.12 10.03
CA PRO A 359 5.40 -29.69 9.52
C PRO A 359 5.41 -31.23 9.63
N GLU A 360 4.24 -31.82 9.93
CA GLU A 360 4.10 -33.27 10.11
C GLU A 360 4.26 -34.09 8.82
N TYR A 361 4.25 -33.44 7.66
CA TYR A 361 4.34 -34.09 6.36
C TYR A 361 5.66 -33.79 5.64
N THR A 362 6.20 -34.79 4.96
CA THR A 362 7.38 -34.64 4.09
C THR A 362 6.91 -34.61 2.64
N LEU A 363 7.23 -33.53 1.92
CA LEU A 363 7.05 -33.44 0.47
C LEU A 363 8.41 -33.48 -0.22
N PHE A 364 8.53 -34.28 -1.27
CA PHE A 364 9.70 -34.27 -2.14
C PHE A 364 9.47 -33.26 -3.28
N GLY A 365 10.28 -32.21 -3.31
CA GLY A 365 10.30 -31.27 -4.43
C GLY A 365 10.99 -31.87 -5.65
N ASN A 366 10.47 -31.60 -6.85
CA ASN A 366 11.12 -31.90 -8.12
C ASN A 366 11.34 -30.62 -8.92
N LYS A 367 12.38 -30.57 -9.75
CA LYS A 367 12.55 -29.47 -10.69
C LYS A 367 11.41 -29.49 -11.71
N SER A 368 10.88 -28.32 -12.03
CA SER A 368 9.96 -28.20 -13.17
C SER A 368 10.70 -28.61 -14.45
N ARG A 369 9.97 -29.23 -15.38
CA ARG A 369 10.52 -29.62 -16.69
C ARG A 369 11.19 -28.44 -17.40
N GLN A 370 10.58 -27.26 -17.29
CA GLN A 370 11.11 -26.02 -17.82
C GLN A 370 12.50 -25.69 -17.25
N ASN A 371 12.66 -25.69 -15.93
CA ASN A 371 13.94 -25.37 -15.29
C ASN A 371 15.01 -26.42 -15.64
N TYR A 372 14.63 -27.69 -15.74
CA TYR A 372 15.54 -28.74 -16.19
C TYR A 372 16.12 -28.44 -17.59
N PHE A 373 15.28 -28.09 -18.56
CA PHE A 373 15.76 -27.73 -19.90
C PHE A 373 16.53 -26.41 -19.91
N PHE A 374 16.13 -25.40 -19.14
CA PHE A 374 16.87 -24.14 -19.06
C PHE A 374 18.28 -24.34 -18.51
N GLU A 375 18.45 -25.13 -17.45
CA GLU A 375 19.77 -25.50 -16.95
C GLU A 375 20.59 -26.25 -17.99
N LYS A 376 19.97 -27.20 -18.71
CA LYS A 376 20.63 -27.96 -19.77
C LYS A 376 21.12 -27.07 -20.92
N ILE A 377 20.29 -26.12 -21.36
CA ILE A 377 20.63 -25.12 -22.38
C ILE A 377 21.78 -24.23 -21.91
N ARG A 378 21.70 -23.70 -20.68
CA ARG A 378 22.77 -22.87 -20.10
C ARG A 378 24.10 -23.60 -20.06
N GLN A 379 24.12 -24.82 -19.53
CA GLN A 379 25.34 -25.63 -19.46
C GLN A 379 25.94 -25.89 -20.84
N ALA A 380 25.11 -26.21 -21.83
CA ALA A 380 25.55 -26.43 -23.20
C ALA A 380 26.17 -25.15 -23.82
N LEU A 381 25.50 -24.00 -23.70
CA LEU A 381 25.97 -22.74 -24.27
C LEU A 381 27.22 -22.20 -23.57
N ILE A 382 27.28 -22.29 -22.24
CA ILE A 382 28.49 -21.95 -21.47
C ILE A 382 29.65 -22.85 -21.90
N GLY A 383 29.41 -24.15 -22.07
CA GLY A 383 30.41 -25.09 -22.61
C GLY A 383 30.89 -24.75 -24.02
N MET A 384 30.06 -24.08 -24.83
CA MET A 384 30.42 -23.57 -26.16
C MET A 384 31.08 -22.17 -26.13
N GLY A 385 31.32 -21.64 -24.93
CA GLY A 385 31.97 -20.34 -24.70
C GLY A 385 31.05 -19.13 -24.83
N PHE A 386 29.73 -19.32 -24.70
CA PHE A 386 28.78 -18.19 -24.61
C PHE A 386 28.61 -17.74 -23.16
N ILE A 387 28.34 -16.46 -22.98
CA ILE A 387 28.06 -15.82 -21.68
C ILE A 387 26.56 -15.51 -21.61
N GLU A 388 25.90 -15.92 -20.52
CA GLU A 388 24.49 -15.59 -20.31
C GLU A 388 24.36 -14.11 -19.95
N ASN A 389 23.47 -13.42 -20.63
CA ASN A 389 23.14 -12.02 -20.39
C ASN A 389 21.66 -11.93 -19.98
N ILE A 390 21.38 -11.15 -18.93
CA ILE A 390 20.04 -11.00 -18.36
C ILE A 390 19.61 -9.55 -18.59
N ASN A 391 18.73 -9.35 -19.58
CA ASN A 391 18.17 -8.03 -19.86
C ASN A 391 16.82 -7.83 -19.20
N PHE A 392 16.45 -6.56 -19.00
CA PHE A 392 15.11 -6.23 -18.52
C PHE A 392 14.03 -6.67 -19.53
N ILE A 393 12.89 -7.13 -19.00
CA ILE A 393 11.68 -7.41 -19.79
C ILE A 393 11.06 -6.10 -20.29
N LEU A 394 11.05 -5.09 -19.41
CA LEU A 394 10.64 -3.72 -19.74
C LEU A 394 11.82 -2.97 -20.37
N SER A 395 11.58 -2.44 -21.55
CA SER A 395 12.58 -1.72 -22.34
C SER A 395 11.91 -0.53 -23.00
N ASN A 396 12.55 0.04 -24.02
CA ASN A 396 12.05 1.23 -24.69
C ASN A 396 11.81 1.06 -26.20
N LYS A 397 10.96 1.93 -26.73
CA LYS A 397 10.65 2.01 -28.18
C LYS A 397 11.87 2.29 -29.03
N ASP A 398 12.90 2.96 -28.51
CA ASP A 398 14.11 3.22 -29.30
C ASP A 398 14.85 1.91 -29.65
N ILE A 399 15.09 1.06 -28.64
CA ILE A 399 15.80 -0.21 -28.80
C ILE A 399 14.96 -1.21 -29.60
N HIS A 400 13.71 -1.47 -29.18
CA HIS A 400 12.94 -2.59 -29.74
C HIS A 400 12.19 -2.25 -31.03
N TYR A 401 11.92 -0.97 -31.31
CA TYR A 401 11.17 -0.55 -32.49
C TYR A 401 12.04 0.25 -33.46
N LYS A 402 12.57 1.41 -33.04
CA LYS A 402 13.28 2.33 -33.95
C LYS A 402 14.60 1.78 -34.48
N LYS A 403 15.45 1.25 -33.60
CA LYS A 403 16.76 0.69 -33.98
C LYS A 403 16.64 -0.60 -34.76
N MET A 404 15.63 -1.41 -34.44
CA MET A 404 15.30 -2.64 -35.17
C MET A 404 14.62 -2.40 -36.53
N LYS A 405 14.30 -1.13 -36.87
CA LYS A 405 13.68 -0.75 -38.15
C LYS A 405 12.41 -1.53 -38.45
N ILE A 406 11.59 -1.75 -37.43
CA ILE A 406 10.29 -2.43 -37.57
C ILE A 406 9.30 -1.43 -38.19
N ASP A 407 8.59 -1.83 -39.23
CA ASP A 407 7.66 -0.95 -39.95
C ASP A 407 6.44 -0.58 -39.10
N LYS A 408 5.81 -1.60 -38.49
CA LYS A 408 4.58 -1.44 -37.69
C LYS A 408 4.88 -1.40 -36.20
N PHE A 409 4.47 -0.32 -35.54
CA PHE A 409 4.50 -0.28 -34.08
C PHE A 409 3.38 -1.16 -33.52
N ASP A 410 3.77 -2.30 -32.99
CA ASP A 410 2.87 -3.26 -32.38
C ASP A 410 3.56 -3.79 -31.12
N PHE A 411 3.38 -3.15 -29.97
CA PHE A 411 4.03 -3.51 -28.70
C PHE A 411 3.07 -3.23 -27.54
N PHE A 412 3.16 -4.03 -26.47
CA PHE A 412 2.53 -3.66 -25.21
C PHE A 412 3.27 -2.46 -24.59
N THR A 413 2.52 -1.47 -24.10
CA THR A 413 3.06 -0.22 -23.53
C THR A 413 2.62 -0.05 -22.08
N ILE A 414 3.45 0.61 -21.28
CA ILE A 414 3.14 0.90 -19.88
C ILE A 414 2.36 2.22 -19.80
N ASN A 415 1.15 2.18 -19.22
CA ASN A 415 0.40 3.39 -18.94
C ASN A 415 1.06 4.19 -17.81
N ASN A 416 1.22 5.51 -17.99
CA ASN A 416 1.91 6.39 -17.03
C ASN A 416 3.33 5.90 -16.65
N SER A 417 4.14 5.47 -17.62
CA SER A 417 5.52 5.10 -17.34
C SER A 417 6.27 6.24 -16.65
N LYS A 418 7.06 5.90 -15.62
CA LYS A 418 7.87 6.86 -14.87
C LYS A 418 9.18 7.21 -15.59
N SER A 419 9.56 6.43 -16.61
CA SER A 419 10.79 6.60 -17.38
C SER A 419 10.59 6.17 -18.82
N ASP A 420 11.15 6.94 -19.75
CA ASP A 420 11.18 6.60 -21.17
C ASP A 420 12.06 5.37 -21.48
N GLU A 421 12.89 4.93 -20.53
CA GLU A 421 13.72 3.73 -20.66
C GLU A 421 12.91 2.42 -20.53
N HIS A 422 11.69 2.50 -19.98
CA HIS A 422 10.81 1.37 -19.68
C HIS A 422 9.38 1.68 -20.13
N ASP A 423 9.16 1.95 -21.41
CA ASP A 423 7.85 2.30 -21.96
C ASP A 423 7.19 1.19 -22.81
N VAL A 424 7.91 0.11 -23.12
CA VAL A 424 7.41 -1.08 -23.83
C VAL A 424 7.87 -2.38 -23.20
N ILE A 425 7.12 -3.45 -23.48
CA ILE A 425 7.51 -4.83 -23.18
C ILE A 425 8.17 -5.47 -24.40
N ARG A 426 9.30 -6.15 -24.22
CA ARG A 426 10.05 -6.76 -25.34
C ARG A 426 9.28 -7.87 -26.06
N LYS A 427 9.37 -7.87 -27.39
CA LYS A 427 8.83 -8.91 -28.30
C LYS A 427 9.83 -9.98 -28.74
N SER A 428 11.11 -9.70 -28.55
CA SER A 428 12.25 -10.49 -28.97
C SER A 428 13.42 -10.16 -28.05
N LEU A 429 14.32 -11.13 -27.85
CA LEU A 429 15.52 -10.97 -27.03
C LEU A 429 16.67 -10.34 -27.83
N LEU A 430 16.68 -10.51 -29.16
CA LEU A 430 17.74 -10.01 -30.04
C LEU A 430 18.04 -8.52 -29.86
N PRO A 431 17.06 -7.59 -29.82
CA PRO A 431 17.34 -6.15 -29.67
C PRO A 431 18.08 -5.83 -28.37
N SER A 432 17.77 -6.54 -27.29
CA SER A 432 18.41 -6.35 -25.98
C SER A 432 19.86 -6.86 -25.98
N LEU A 433 20.12 -7.99 -26.65
CA LEU A 433 21.47 -8.51 -26.85
C LEU A 433 22.31 -7.60 -27.75
N LEU A 434 21.73 -7.06 -28.84
CA LEU A 434 22.40 -6.06 -29.68
C LEU A 434 22.70 -4.78 -28.90
N PHE A 435 21.77 -4.32 -28.07
CA PHE A 435 22.02 -3.18 -27.18
C PHE A 435 23.16 -3.47 -26.20
N SER A 436 23.21 -4.67 -25.61
CA SER A 436 24.30 -5.06 -24.73
C SER A 436 25.65 -5.07 -25.44
N LEU A 437 25.73 -5.62 -26.66
CA LEU A 437 26.94 -5.56 -27.50
C LEU A 437 27.34 -4.12 -27.80
N SER A 438 26.39 -3.23 -28.08
CA SER A 438 26.68 -1.81 -28.33
C SER A 438 27.33 -1.08 -27.16
N LYS A 439 27.07 -1.54 -25.93
CA LYS A 439 27.69 -1.00 -24.71
C LYS A 439 29.06 -1.59 -24.41
N ASN A 440 29.38 -2.74 -25.02
CA ASN A 440 30.62 -3.49 -24.79
C ASN A 440 31.53 -3.52 -26.04
N ILE A 441 31.42 -2.54 -26.94
CA ILE A 441 32.29 -2.43 -28.13
C ILE A 441 33.77 -2.22 -27.82
N HIS A 442 34.11 -1.94 -26.55
CA HIS A 442 35.48 -1.75 -26.07
C HIS A 442 36.10 -3.05 -25.55
N GLU A 443 35.28 -4.08 -25.31
CA GLU A 443 35.72 -5.38 -24.83
C GLU A 443 36.29 -6.24 -25.97
N GLU A 444 37.11 -7.22 -25.61
CA GLU A 444 37.78 -8.10 -26.57
C GLU A 444 36.79 -8.98 -27.35
N TYR A 445 37.15 -9.26 -28.61
CA TYR A 445 36.43 -10.22 -29.47
C TYR A 445 37.15 -11.58 -29.47
N PRO A 446 36.44 -12.71 -29.63
CA PRO A 446 35.01 -12.83 -29.94
C PRO A 446 34.11 -12.61 -28.73
N GLN A 447 33.01 -11.88 -28.93
CA GLN A 447 31.94 -11.75 -27.93
C GLN A 447 30.81 -12.71 -28.30
N LYS A 448 30.45 -13.60 -27.37
CA LYS A 448 29.37 -14.59 -27.55
C LYS A 448 28.40 -14.45 -26.39
N LEU A 449 27.20 -13.94 -26.66
CA LEU A 449 26.18 -13.73 -25.63
C LEU A 449 24.95 -14.58 -25.94
N PHE A 450 24.28 -15.04 -24.89
CA PHE A 450 22.96 -15.63 -25.02
C PHE A 450 22.02 -15.17 -23.92
N GLU A 451 20.72 -15.28 -24.14
CA GLU A 451 19.70 -15.02 -23.13
C GLU A 451 18.57 -16.04 -23.28
N ILE A 452 18.13 -16.61 -22.16
CA ILE A 452 16.85 -17.31 -22.05
C ILE A 452 15.88 -16.38 -21.33
N GLY A 453 14.78 -15.99 -21.97
CA GLY A 453 13.91 -14.96 -21.43
C GLY A 453 12.49 -14.96 -21.99
N GLN A 454 11.58 -14.33 -21.24
CA GLN A 454 10.21 -14.13 -21.69
C GLN A 454 10.13 -13.01 -22.73
N VAL A 455 9.27 -13.23 -23.74
CA VAL A 455 8.89 -12.26 -24.76
C VAL A 455 7.37 -12.21 -24.90
N PHE A 456 6.86 -11.06 -25.33
CA PHE A 456 5.43 -10.79 -25.30
C PHE A 456 4.87 -10.45 -26.69
N VAL A 457 4.19 -11.42 -27.32
CA VAL A 457 3.64 -11.32 -28.68
C VAL A 457 2.15 -10.94 -28.62
N THR A 458 1.67 -10.17 -29.59
CA THR A 458 0.30 -9.61 -29.62
C THR A 458 -0.73 -10.51 -30.32
N ASP A 459 -0.34 -11.71 -30.78
CA ASP A 459 -1.20 -12.65 -31.50
C ASP A 459 -1.93 -13.64 -30.57
N ASN A 460 -3.26 -13.75 -30.76
CA ASN A 460 -4.18 -14.82 -30.36
C ASN A 460 -3.88 -15.61 -29.05
N ASN A 461 -4.62 -15.28 -27.98
CA ASN A 461 -4.81 -16.00 -26.71
C ASN A 461 -3.58 -16.36 -25.84
N LYS A 462 -2.36 -16.40 -26.37
CA LYS A 462 -1.11 -16.60 -25.62
C LYS A 462 -0.12 -15.48 -25.91
N PHE A 463 -0.09 -14.52 -25.00
CA PHE A 463 0.74 -13.33 -25.15
C PHE A 463 2.19 -13.54 -24.72
N GLU A 464 2.49 -14.56 -23.93
CA GLU A 464 3.81 -14.78 -23.33
C GLU A 464 4.46 -16.07 -23.85
N ARG A 465 5.75 -15.98 -24.20
CA ARG A 465 6.56 -17.12 -24.66
C ARG A 465 7.95 -17.05 -24.06
N TRP A 466 8.61 -18.21 -23.98
CA TRP A 466 10.01 -18.30 -23.61
C TRP A 466 10.86 -18.45 -24.85
N ASN A 467 11.80 -17.53 -25.03
CA ASN A 467 12.75 -17.58 -26.13
C ASN A 467 14.16 -17.83 -25.61
N LEU A 468 15.00 -18.40 -26.48
CA LEU A 468 16.44 -18.40 -26.39
C LEU A 468 16.98 -17.57 -27.55
N CYS A 469 17.84 -16.60 -27.29
CA CYS A 469 18.59 -15.90 -28.33
C CYS A 469 20.09 -16.05 -28.08
N CYS A 470 20.85 -16.27 -29.14
CA CYS A 470 22.31 -16.35 -29.14
C CYS A 470 22.87 -15.40 -30.18
N VAL A 471 23.89 -14.62 -29.82
CA VAL A 471 24.62 -13.71 -30.70
C VAL A 471 26.11 -13.98 -30.60
N SER A 472 26.79 -13.96 -31.74
CA SER A 472 28.24 -14.13 -31.84
C SER A 472 28.83 -13.01 -32.70
N VAL A 473 29.85 -12.34 -32.17
CA VAL A 473 30.43 -11.11 -32.75
C VAL A 473 31.95 -11.24 -32.84
N PHE A 474 32.47 -11.24 -34.06
CA PHE A 474 33.90 -11.14 -34.37
C PHE A 474 34.09 -11.01 -35.89
N ASN A 475 35.29 -10.59 -36.31
CA ASN A 475 35.61 -10.50 -37.73
C ASN A 475 35.60 -11.89 -38.40
N GLY A 476 34.84 -12.04 -39.48
CA GLY A 476 34.68 -13.33 -40.18
C GLY A 476 33.65 -14.28 -39.56
N VAL A 477 32.77 -13.79 -38.68
CA VAL A 477 31.60 -14.57 -38.23
C VAL A 477 30.71 -14.91 -39.42
N THR A 478 30.19 -16.14 -39.47
CA THR A 478 29.38 -16.66 -40.58
C THR A 478 28.10 -17.35 -40.09
N TYR A 479 27.11 -17.42 -40.99
CA TYR A 479 25.90 -18.25 -40.81
C TYR A 479 26.22 -19.69 -40.36
N SER A 480 27.21 -20.33 -40.99
CA SER A 480 27.56 -21.73 -40.72
C SER A 480 28.04 -21.96 -39.28
N GLN A 481 28.76 -21.01 -38.70
CA GLN A 481 29.25 -21.12 -37.32
C GLN A 481 28.11 -21.04 -36.31
N ILE A 482 27.21 -20.06 -36.46
CA ILE A 482 26.08 -19.93 -35.54
C ILE A 482 25.06 -21.08 -35.73
N LYS A 483 24.96 -21.62 -36.95
CA LYS A 483 24.17 -22.84 -37.22
C LYS A 483 24.76 -24.08 -36.55
N ALA A 484 26.08 -24.23 -36.50
CA ALA A 484 26.72 -25.33 -35.78
C ALA A 484 26.43 -25.29 -34.27
N VAL A 485 26.39 -24.09 -33.67
CA VAL A 485 25.97 -23.89 -32.28
C VAL A 485 24.52 -24.35 -32.08
N LEU A 486 23.60 -23.89 -32.94
CA LEU A 486 22.19 -24.31 -32.89
C LEU A 486 22.05 -25.83 -33.06
N GLN A 487 22.76 -26.45 -34.01
CA GLN A 487 22.73 -27.89 -34.23
C GLN A 487 23.19 -28.68 -33.02
N THR A 488 24.31 -28.27 -32.44
CA THR A 488 24.86 -28.93 -31.24
C THR A 488 23.92 -28.76 -30.05
N LEU A 489 23.33 -27.57 -29.88
CA LEU A 489 22.37 -27.29 -28.83
C LEU A 489 21.10 -28.16 -28.96
N MET A 490 20.53 -28.25 -30.15
CA MET A 490 19.29 -29.00 -30.40
C MET A 490 19.48 -30.50 -30.15
N GLU A 491 20.63 -31.04 -30.56
CA GLU A 491 20.99 -32.44 -30.30
C GLU A 491 21.20 -32.71 -28.81
N ILE A 492 22.05 -31.91 -28.13
CA ILE A 492 22.38 -32.13 -26.71
C ILE A 492 21.16 -31.91 -25.82
N CYS A 493 20.44 -30.80 -26.02
CA CYS A 493 19.39 -30.38 -25.10
C CYS A 493 18.09 -31.13 -25.33
N PHE A 494 17.70 -31.35 -26.58
CA PHE A 494 16.38 -31.87 -26.93
C PHE A 494 16.42 -33.22 -27.68
N GLY A 495 17.56 -33.63 -28.23
CA GLY A 495 17.69 -34.87 -29.00
C GLY A 495 16.87 -34.86 -30.29
N ILE A 496 16.72 -33.68 -30.91
CA ILE A 496 15.87 -33.51 -32.10
C ILE A 496 16.63 -32.97 -33.30
N LYS A 497 16.14 -33.34 -34.48
CA LYS A 497 16.53 -32.76 -35.76
C LYS A 497 15.58 -31.62 -36.14
N PHE A 498 16.11 -30.64 -36.88
CA PHE A 498 15.36 -29.50 -37.40
C PHE A 498 15.85 -29.16 -38.81
N GLU A 499 15.08 -28.35 -39.53
CA GLU A 499 15.42 -27.84 -40.84
C GLU A 499 15.67 -26.32 -40.81
N THR A 500 16.49 -25.84 -41.73
CA THR A 500 16.65 -24.40 -41.99
C THR A 500 16.15 -24.10 -43.38
N ARG A 501 15.03 -23.37 -43.50
CA ARG A 501 14.44 -22.98 -44.80
C ARG A 501 14.81 -21.54 -45.11
N PRO A 502 15.37 -21.23 -46.30
CA PRO A 502 15.67 -19.85 -46.68
C PRO A 502 14.44 -18.95 -46.48
N SER A 503 14.63 -17.79 -45.86
CA SER A 503 13.55 -16.85 -45.57
C SER A 503 14.01 -15.41 -45.76
N GLU A 504 13.07 -14.47 -45.65
CA GLU A 504 13.34 -13.04 -45.66
C GLU A 504 12.99 -12.46 -44.28
N ASN A 505 13.95 -11.82 -43.64
CA ASN A 505 13.77 -11.18 -42.34
C ASN A 505 14.67 -9.94 -42.26
N SER A 506 14.08 -8.79 -41.99
CA SER A 506 14.76 -7.48 -41.98
C SER A 506 15.88 -7.37 -40.96
N SER A 507 15.91 -8.25 -39.95
CA SER A 507 17.00 -8.30 -38.97
C SER A 507 18.31 -8.85 -39.53
N PHE A 508 18.25 -9.56 -40.66
CA PHE A 508 19.38 -10.27 -41.25
C PHE A 508 19.70 -9.80 -42.67
N ILE A 509 20.87 -10.17 -43.17
CA ILE A 509 21.29 -9.93 -44.55
C ILE A 509 20.46 -10.81 -45.49
N THR A 510 19.89 -10.20 -46.54
CA THR A 510 19.14 -10.92 -47.59
C THR A 510 19.97 -12.05 -48.18
N GLY A 511 19.41 -13.27 -48.20
CA GLY A 511 20.10 -14.47 -48.68
C GLY A 511 21.09 -15.10 -47.70
N ARG A 512 21.27 -14.53 -46.49
CA ARG A 512 22.08 -15.09 -45.40
C ARG A 512 21.28 -15.31 -44.12
N CYS A 513 20.01 -15.66 -44.27
CA CYS A 513 19.13 -16.05 -43.18
C CYS A 513 18.22 -17.22 -43.56
N ALA A 514 17.69 -17.87 -42.53
CA ALA A 514 16.75 -18.96 -42.66
C ALA A 514 15.81 -19.02 -41.45
N ASP A 515 14.61 -19.53 -41.67
CA ASP A 515 13.69 -19.94 -40.61
C ASP A 515 14.13 -21.28 -40.03
N ILE A 516 14.03 -21.41 -38.71
CA ILE A 516 14.28 -22.65 -37.98
C ILE A 516 12.94 -23.39 -37.90
N VAL A 517 12.86 -24.58 -38.49
CA VAL A 517 11.61 -25.33 -38.64
C VAL A 517 11.70 -26.68 -37.92
N TYR A 518 10.70 -26.95 -37.07
CA TYR A 518 10.52 -28.23 -36.38
C TYR A 518 9.07 -28.69 -36.50
N LYS A 519 8.84 -29.92 -36.96
CA LYS A 519 7.49 -30.48 -37.23
C LYS A 519 6.61 -29.55 -38.09
N GLU A 520 7.17 -29.06 -39.19
CA GLU A 520 6.52 -28.08 -40.10
C GLU A 520 6.16 -26.72 -39.47
N LYS A 521 6.52 -26.47 -38.21
CA LYS A 521 6.30 -25.19 -37.52
C LYS A 521 7.58 -24.37 -37.46
N ILE A 522 7.48 -23.10 -37.80
CA ILE A 522 8.57 -22.14 -37.60
C ILE A 522 8.70 -21.87 -36.11
N ILE A 523 9.86 -22.18 -35.56
CA ILE A 523 10.18 -21.99 -34.14
C ILE A 523 11.26 -20.93 -33.93
N GLY A 524 11.72 -20.24 -34.97
CA GLY A 524 12.75 -19.22 -34.81
C GLY A 524 13.37 -18.78 -36.13
N ALA A 525 14.39 -17.94 -36.05
CA ALA A 525 15.16 -17.46 -37.18
C ALA A 525 16.66 -17.46 -36.86
N ILE A 526 17.48 -17.64 -37.90
CA ILE A 526 18.94 -17.69 -37.82
C ILE A 526 19.56 -16.96 -39.00
N GLY A 527 20.63 -16.19 -38.78
CA GLY A 527 21.25 -15.42 -39.86
C GLY A 527 22.45 -14.57 -39.45
N GLU A 528 23.06 -13.93 -40.45
CA GLU A 528 24.01 -12.83 -40.27
C GLU A 528 23.22 -11.51 -40.18
N ILE A 529 23.44 -10.72 -39.12
CA ILE A 529 22.68 -9.50 -38.83
C ILE A 529 22.91 -8.45 -39.92
N SER A 530 21.84 -7.77 -40.32
CA SER A 530 21.87 -6.71 -41.33
C SER A 530 22.84 -5.58 -40.95
N PRO A 531 23.70 -5.09 -41.87
CA PRO A 531 24.57 -3.94 -41.66
C PRO A 531 23.80 -2.70 -41.15
N LEU A 532 22.56 -2.52 -41.61
CA LEU A 532 21.70 -1.41 -41.17
C LEU A 532 21.44 -1.44 -39.65
N LEU A 533 21.28 -2.64 -39.07
CA LEU A 533 21.11 -2.81 -37.64
C LEU A 533 22.43 -2.67 -36.90
N ILE A 534 23.52 -3.26 -37.42
CA ILE A 534 24.86 -3.12 -36.85
C ILE A 534 25.22 -1.63 -36.70
N ASP A 535 25.01 -0.83 -37.75
CA ASP A 535 25.23 0.61 -37.74
C ASP A 535 24.25 1.34 -36.81
N GLY A 536 22.97 0.96 -36.83
CA GLY A 536 21.94 1.55 -35.96
C GLY A 536 22.20 1.35 -34.47
N PHE A 537 22.80 0.22 -34.10
CA PHE A 537 23.29 -0.06 -32.75
C PHE A 537 24.74 0.41 -32.52
N LYS A 538 25.43 0.96 -33.53
CA LYS A 538 26.83 1.41 -33.46
C LYS A 538 27.83 0.32 -33.05
N ILE A 539 27.60 -0.90 -33.52
CA ILE A 539 28.49 -2.04 -33.28
C ILE A 539 29.57 -2.07 -34.38
N LYS A 540 30.81 -2.45 -34.04
CA LYS A 540 31.98 -2.33 -34.94
C LYS A 540 32.30 -3.58 -35.75
N MET A 541 31.65 -4.70 -35.47
CA MET A 541 31.98 -6.02 -35.99
C MET A 541 30.74 -6.71 -36.56
N PRO A 542 30.89 -7.63 -37.53
CA PRO A 542 29.78 -8.43 -38.02
C PRO A 542 29.25 -9.35 -36.91
N ILE A 543 27.97 -9.67 -37.00
CA ILE A 543 27.23 -10.45 -35.99
C ILE A 543 26.47 -11.57 -36.69
N ALA A 544 26.52 -12.77 -36.14
CA ALA A 544 25.60 -13.85 -36.50
C ALA A 544 24.79 -14.25 -35.26
N ALA A 545 23.50 -14.51 -35.46
CA ALA A 545 22.58 -14.76 -34.38
C ALA A 545 21.51 -15.79 -34.74
N PHE A 546 20.91 -16.39 -33.72
CA PHE A 546 19.60 -17.02 -33.83
C PHE A 546 18.72 -16.65 -32.65
N GLU A 547 17.41 -16.68 -32.86
CA GLU A 547 16.41 -16.64 -31.79
C GLU A 547 15.40 -17.78 -32.00
N LEU A 548 15.09 -18.47 -30.92
CA LEU A 548 14.33 -19.72 -30.87
C LEU A 548 13.21 -19.61 -29.83
N ASP A 549 11.98 -19.85 -30.25
CA ASP A 549 10.81 -20.04 -29.39
C ASP A 549 10.89 -21.44 -28.75
N LEU A 550 11.05 -21.49 -27.43
CA LEU A 550 11.19 -22.72 -26.67
C LEU A 550 9.83 -23.36 -26.34
N THR A 551 8.70 -22.72 -26.64
CA THR A 551 7.36 -23.14 -26.21
C THR A 551 7.02 -24.58 -26.63
N GLU A 552 7.36 -24.96 -27.86
CA GLU A 552 7.15 -26.33 -28.37
C GLU A 552 8.23 -27.31 -27.88
N LEU A 553 9.45 -26.82 -27.70
CA LEU A 553 10.60 -27.65 -27.34
C LEU A 553 10.53 -28.11 -25.88
N LEU A 554 10.00 -27.27 -25.00
CA LEU A 554 9.80 -27.60 -23.58
C LEU A 554 8.69 -28.64 -23.35
N GLN A 555 7.90 -28.98 -24.37
CA GLN A 555 6.86 -30.00 -24.28
C GLN A 555 7.36 -31.42 -24.63
N ILE A 556 8.54 -31.53 -25.25
CA ILE A 556 9.22 -32.80 -25.62
C ILE A 556 9.62 -33.56 -24.38
#